data_AF-A0A960ANB7-F1
#
_entry.id   AF-A0A960ANB7-F1
#
_cell.length_a   1.000
_cell.length_b   1.000
_cell.length_c   1.000
_cell.angle_alpha   90.00
_cell.angle_beta   90.00
_cell.angle_gamma   90.00
#
_symmetry.space_group_name_H-M   'P 1'
#
loop_
_entity.id
_entity.type
_entity.pdbx_description
1 polymer ?
#
loop_
_entity_poly.entity_id
_entity_poly.type
_entity_poly.pdbx_seq_one_letter_code
_entity_poly.pdbx_strand_id
1 'polypeptide(L)' 'MSTTEAPTKKKRSFTFPSAVTTLALVTVAVWVAALLIPAGEYQLDSDGSPVPGTYQQIPSPL' A
#
# COMPACT_ATOMS: atom_id res chain seq x y z
N MET A 1 -45.63 -8.03 -35.24
CA MET A 1 -45.24 -7.02 -34.25
C MET A 1 -43.88 -7.41 -33.71
N SER A 2 -42.81 -6.81 -34.23
CA SER A 2 -41.44 -7.12 -33.80
C SER A 2 -41.02 -6.10 -32.76
N THR A 3 -41.09 -6.45 -31.48
CA THR A 3 -40.47 -5.63 -30.43
C THR A 3 -38.97 -5.89 -30.46
N THR A 4 -38.22 -4.92 -30.98
CA THR A 4 -36.77 -4.85 -30.85
C THR A 4 -36.44 -4.47 -29.42
N GLU A 5 -35.99 -5.42 -28.62
CA GLU A 5 -35.42 -5.18 -27.30
C GLU A 5 -34.02 -4.58 -27.47
N ALA A 6 -33.88 -3.27 -27.22
CA ALA A 6 -32.58 -2.61 -27.25
C ALA A 6 -31.77 -3.03 -26.00
N PRO A 7 -30.51 -3.48 -26.12
CA PRO A 7 -29.72 -3.86 -24.97
C PRO A 7 -29.37 -2.61 -24.17
N THR A 8 -29.93 -2.48 -22.97
CA THR A 8 -29.57 -1.42 -22.04
C THR A 8 -28.12 -1.66 -21.59
N LYS A 9 -27.21 -0.77 -22.02
CA LYS A 9 -25.83 -0.75 -21.52
C LYS A 9 -25.87 -0.64 -19.99
N LYS A 10 -25.55 -1.73 -19.29
CA LYS A 10 -25.33 -1.73 -17.85
C LYS A 10 -24.27 -0.68 -17.53
N LYS A 11 -24.68 0.45 -16.96
CA LYS A 11 -23.76 1.43 -16.38
C LYS A 11 -22.96 0.66 -15.34
N ARG A 12 -21.62 0.68 -15.45
CA ARG A 12 -20.73 0.14 -14.41
C ARG A 12 -21.03 0.92 -13.14
N SER A 13 -21.88 0.37 -12.28
CA SER A 13 -22.07 0.88 -10.93
C SER A 13 -20.73 0.67 -10.23
N PHE A 14 -20.18 1.74 -9.68
CA PHE A 14 -19.01 1.67 -8.80
C PHE A 14 -19.46 1.00 -7.51
N THR A 15 -19.59 -0.33 -7.56
CA THR A 15 -20.03 -1.13 -6.42
C THR A 15 -18.91 -1.11 -5.40
N PHE A 16 -19.27 -0.83 -4.15
CA PHE A 16 -18.32 -0.88 -3.05
C PHE A 16 -17.63 -2.25 -3.03
N PRO A 17 -16.28 -2.32 -3.02
CA PRO A 17 -15.56 -3.58 -3.05
C PRO A 17 -15.98 -4.47 -1.86
N SER A 18 -15.92 -5.79 -2.03
CA SER A 18 -16.14 -6.70 -0.91
C SER A 18 -15.14 -6.41 0.21
N ALA A 19 -15.51 -6.69 1.46
CA ALA A 19 -14.63 -6.45 2.62
C ALA A 19 -13.24 -7.10 2.44
N VAL A 20 -13.20 -8.31 1.87
CA VAL A 20 -11.95 -9.03 1.58
C VAL A 20 -11.12 -8.30 0.50
N THR A 21 -11.77 -7.73 -0.53
CA THR A 21 -11.06 -6.99 -1.58
C THR A 21 -10.44 -5.71 -1.04
N THR A 22 -11.20 -4.97 -0.22
CA THR A 22 -10.68 -3.77 0.43
C THR A 22 -9.51 -4.10 1.35
N LEU A 23 -9.62 -5.16 2.15
CA LEU A 23 -8.53 -5.62 3.01
C LEU A 23 -7.28 -5.93 2.18
N ALA A 24 -7.41 -6.74 1.13
CA ALA A 24 -6.29 -7.07 0.26
C ALA A 24 -5.65 -5.83 -0.36
N LEU A 25 -6.46 -4.87 -0.82
CA LEU A 25 -5.97 -3.61 -1.40
C LEU A 25 -5.15 -2.80 -0.38
N VAL A 26 -5.67 -2.65 0.85
CA VAL A 26 -4.99 -1.90 1.92
C VAL A 26 -3.70 -2.60 2.33
N THR A 27 -3.71 -3.93 2.47
CA THR A 27 -2.50 -4.69 2.80
C THR A 27 -1.42 -4.50 1.75
N VAL A 28 -1.76 -4.60 0.46
CA VAL A 28 -0.80 -4.38 -0.64
C VAL A 28 -0.29 -2.94 -0.63
N ALA A 29 -1.16 -1.96 -0.42
CA ALA A 29 -0.76 -0.56 -0.35
C ALA A 29 0.22 -0.27 0.79
N VAL A 30 -0.06 -0.78 2.00
CA VAL A 30 0.84 -0.66 3.16
C VAL A 30 2.16 -1.37 2.91
N TRP A 31 2.13 -2.55 2.30
CA TRP A 31 3.35 -3.28 1.95
C TRP A 31 4.24 -2.51 0.98
N VAL A 32 3.67 -1.94 -0.09
CA VAL A 32 4.41 -1.07 -1.02
C VAL A 32 4.95 0.16 -0.31
N ALA A 33 4.15 0.81 0.55
CA ALA A 33 4.60 1.97 1.32
C ALA A 33 5.78 1.62 2.24
N ALA A 34 5.76 0.45 2.87
CA ALA A 34 6.84 -0.02 3.73
C ALA A 34 8.16 -0.25 2.97
N LEU A 35 8.11 -0.60 1.68
CA LEU A 35 9.31 -0.72 0.83
C LEU A 35 9.86 0.64 0.39
N LEU A 36 9.00 1.66 0.30
CA LEU A 36 9.40 3.01 -0.10
C LEU A 36 9.92 3.86 1.06
N ILE A 37 9.52 3.55 2.29
CA ILE A 37 9.98 4.24 3.49
C ILE A 37 11.27 3.57 3.96
N PRO A 38 12.45 4.19 3.76
CA PRO A 38 13.70 3.61 4.26
C PRO A 38 13.61 3.48 5.78
N ALA A 39 14.01 2.31 6.28
CA ALA A 39 14.19 2.15 7.71
C ALA A 39 15.27 3.14 8.17
N GLY A 40 14.95 3.97 9.16
CA GLY A 40 16.00 4.71 9.86
C GLY A 40 16.91 3.71 10.57
N GLU A 41 18.21 3.95 10.53
CA GLU A 41 19.17 3.14 11.27
C GLU A 41 19.65 3.87 12.53
N TYR A 42 20.09 3.07 13.49
CA TYR A 42 20.80 3.55 14.67
C TYR A 42 22.29 3.42 14.41
N GLN A 43 23.10 4.36 14.91
CA GLN A 43 24.54 4.12 14.98
C GLN A 43 24.81 2.95 15.92
N LEU A 44 25.67 2.03 15.50
CA LEU A 44 26.17 0.95 16.34
C LEU A 44 27.45 1.42 17.03
N ASP A 45 27.59 1.10 18.32
CA ASP A 45 28.86 1.30 19.04
C ASP A 45 29.91 0.23 18.65
N SER A 46 31.10 0.31 19.26
CA SER A 46 32.20 -0.63 19.03
C SER A 46 31.87 -2.08 19.37
N ASP A 47 30.84 -2.30 20.19
CA ASP A 47 30.37 -3.62 20.60
C ASP A 47 29.15 -4.09 19.78
N GLY A 48 28.70 -3.27 18.83
CA GLY A 48 27.56 -3.57 17.95
C GLY A 48 26.19 -3.28 18.58
N SER A 49 26.12 -2.54 19.68
CA SER A 49 24.84 -2.18 20.30
C SER A 49 24.27 -0.90 19.66
N PRO A 50 22.95 -0.82 19.41
CA PRO A 50 22.31 0.40 18.93
C PRO A 50 22.43 1.52 19.96
N VAL A 51 22.98 2.67 19.56
CA VAL A 51 23.13 3.83 20.45
C VAL A 51 21.77 4.55 20.59
N PRO A 52 21.22 4.66 21.81
CA PRO A 52 19.95 5.37 22.02
C PRO A 52 20.06 6.84 21.66
N GLY A 53 19.08 7.38 20.93
CA GLY A 53 19.05 8.80 20.54
C GLY A 53 19.83 9.14 19.27
N THR A 54 20.59 8.21 18.69
CA THR A 54 21.27 8.41 17.39
C THR A 54 20.42 7.90 16.22
N TYR A 55 19.10 7.95 16.32
CA TYR A 55 18.23 7.56 15.21
C TYR A 55 18.46 8.50 14.02
N GLN A 56 18.99 7.98 12.93
CA GLN A 56 19.19 8.73 11.70
C GLN A 56 18.35 8.12 10.59
N GLN A 57 17.53 8.96 9.97
CA GLN A 57 16.75 8.58 8.79
C GLN A 57 17.72 8.49 7.61
N ILE A 58 18.06 7.27 7.18
CA ILE A 58 18.93 7.10 6.02
C ILE A 58 18.12 7.45 4.77
N PRO A 59 18.58 8.39 3.93
CA PRO A 59 17.89 8.70 2.69
C PRO A 59 17.87 7.47 1.79
N SER A 60 16.71 7.20 1.19
CA SER A 60 16.55 6.09 0.25
C SER A 60 17.49 6.30 -0.95
N PRO A 61 18.19 5.26 -1.44
CA PRO A 61 19.18 5.40 -2.51
C PRO A 61 18.57 5.63 -3.92
N LEU A 62 17.30 6.08 -4.02
CA LEU A 62 16.63 6.41 -5.28
C LEU A 62 16.64 7.92 -5.56
#